data_AF-A0A8H6N2C8-F1
#
_entry.id   AF-A0A8H6N2C8-F1
#
_cell.length_a   1.000
_cell.length_b   1.000
_cell.length_c   1.000
_cell.angle_alpha   90.00
_cell.angle_beta   90.00
_cell.angle_gamma   90.00
#
_symmetry.space_group_name_H-M   'P 1'
#
loop_
_entity.id
_entity.type
_entity.pdbx_description
1 polymer ?
#
loop_
_entity_poly.entity_id
_entity_poly.type
_entity_poly.pdbx_seq_one_letter_code
_entity_poly.pdbx_strand_id
1 'polypeptide(L)'
;MVRFSALSALVLGAVGISATAADCTGVNAVSSNCRPQETLHSREYFYVGGQSASDPTGNITVGQIYVEKLTPILKVRPTPLVFLHGGGISATTWLNTPDNRPGWATYFLKQGYQLYLIDANSIGRSTANNAADFTMAVGMSAEFVEMGFTAVKGYNTYPQSQLHTQWPGTGMRGDPTFDQFQQSFIPYTSSYVAQEQAIRAAGCELLSLIGAKSYVISHSLGSKLALVMANDCPQYFAGNINLEPSTIPFWAYGYGLGGRTANPWGLTNTFVDYEPAVADAAELADQIESVGEETLTHRNCYRQKEPARKLPKISSVPYVALTGEASVHITYDHCIIDYLKQVGGNPEWIKLGDLNIKGNGHFGHLEKNNLEIAAVVHGWIKKQQGWWL
;
A
#
# COMPACT_ATOMS: atom_id res chain seq x y z
N MET A 1 57.97 -52.15 47.85
CA MET A 1 58.27 -51.35 46.64
C MET A 1 56.97 -51.10 45.91
N VAL A 2 56.59 -49.83 45.84
CA VAL A 2 55.36 -49.33 45.22
C VAL A 2 55.56 -49.26 43.71
N ARG A 3 54.60 -49.75 42.91
CA ARG A 3 54.46 -49.35 41.50
C ARG A 3 52.98 -49.02 41.23
N PHE A 4 52.70 -47.72 41.23
CA PHE A 4 51.47 -47.14 40.68
C PHE A 4 51.44 -47.38 39.17
N SER A 5 50.34 -47.92 38.66
CA SER A 5 50.04 -47.93 37.23
C SER A 5 49.09 -46.76 36.94
N ALA A 6 49.53 -45.85 36.08
CA ALA A 6 48.79 -44.66 35.69
C ALA A 6 47.62 -45.01 34.75
N LEU A 7 46.40 -44.61 35.12
CA LEU A 7 45.27 -44.55 34.18
C LEU A 7 45.44 -43.30 33.31
N SER A 8 45.58 -43.49 32.00
CA SER A 8 45.45 -42.41 31.01
C SER A 8 43.98 -42.10 30.79
N ALA A 9 43.51 -40.96 31.27
CA ALA A 9 42.20 -40.42 30.92
C ALA A 9 42.27 -39.78 29.53
N LEU A 10 41.56 -40.36 28.55
CA LEU A 10 41.29 -39.70 27.27
C LEU A 10 40.30 -38.56 27.53
N VAL A 11 40.77 -37.32 27.46
CA VAL A 11 39.90 -36.14 27.38
C VAL A 11 39.45 -36.02 25.93
N LEU A 12 38.22 -36.45 25.64
CA LEU A 12 37.51 -36.10 24.42
C LEU A 12 37.20 -34.60 24.47
N GLY A 13 38.05 -33.80 23.82
CA GLY A 13 37.75 -32.40 23.57
C GLY A 13 36.52 -32.32 22.66
N ALA A 14 35.37 -31.97 23.24
CA ALA A 14 34.22 -31.54 22.46
C ALA A 14 34.57 -30.19 21.83
N VAL A 15 35.03 -30.22 20.57
CA VAL A 15 35.04 -29.02 19.74
C VAL A 15 33.58 -28.68 19.50
N GLY A 16 33.04 -27.79 20.33
CA GLY A 16 31.75 -27.17 20.09
C GLY A 16 31.84 -26.39 18.79
N ILE A 17 31.32 -26.95 17.69
CA ILE A 17 31.03 -26.18 16.50
C ILE A 17 29.90 -25.25 16.90
N SER A 18 30.24 -24.03 17.32
CA SER A 18 29.27 -22.94 17.38
C SER A 18 28.83 -22.66 15.95
N ALA A 19 27.75 -23.31 15.53
CA ALA A 19 27.05 -22.94 14.32
C ALA A 19 26.55 -21.52 14.53
N THR A 20 27.26 -20.54 13.95
CA THR A 20 26.77 -19.16 13.90
C THR A 20 25.40 -19.20 13.24
N ALA A 21 24.39 -18.67 13.93
CA ALA A 21 23.05 -18.55 13.35
C ALA A 21 23.17 -17.87 11.97
N ALA A 22 22.51 -18.42 10.96
CA ALA A 22 22.52 -17.83 9.62
C ALA A 22 21.95 -16.40 9.72
N ASP A 23 22.66 -15.42 9.14
CA ASP A 23 22.08 -14.10 8.93
C ASP A 23 21.03 -14.21 7.82
N CYS A 24 19.79 -13.90 8.19
CA CYS A 24 18.62 -13.99 7.31
C CYS A 24 17.97 -12.64 7.11
N THR A 25 18.73 -11.55 7.28
CA THR A 25 18.29 -10.17 7.08
C THR A 25 18.46 -9.76 5.62
N GLY A 26 17.51 -9.02 5.04
CA GLY A 26 17.67 -8.51 3.68
C GLY A 26 17.75 -9.64 2.65
N VAL A 27 18.62 -9.45 1.66
CA VAL A 27 18.91 -10.43 0.61
C VAL A 27 19.51 -11.74 1.16
N ASN A 28 20.14 -11.73 2.35
CA ASN A 28 20.78 -12.91 2.93
C ASN A 28 19.75 -14.01 3.27
N ALA A 29 18.48 -13.64 3.43
CA ALA A 29 17.35 -14.54 3.59
C ALA A 29 17.18 -15.58 2.46
N VAL A 30 17.74 -15.33 1.27
CA VAL A 30 17.72 -16.28 0.13
C VAL A 30 18.50 -17.56 0.45
N SER A 31 19.40 -17.52 1.42
CA SER A 31 20.16 -18.69 1.88
C SER A 31 19.23 -19.85 2.25
N SER A 32 19.52 -21.05 1.75
CA SER A 32 18.79 -22.28 2.10
C SER A 32 18.86 -22.63 3.61
N ASN A 33 19.76 -22.00 4.35
CA ASN A 33 19.87 -22.13 5.80
C ASN A 33 18.85 -21.25 6.56
N CYS A 34 18.19 -20.31 5.88
CA CYS A 34 17.15 -19.47 6.44
C CYS A 34 15.80 -20.19 6.40
N ARG A 35 15.09 -20.17 7.54
CA ARG A 35 13.75 -20.76 7.63
C ARG A 35 12.71 -19.74 7.17
N PRO A 36 11.70 -20.14 6.37
CA PRO A 36 10.62 -19.25 5.99
C PRO A 36 9.82 -18.84 7.23
N GLN A 37 9.54 -17.54 7.36
CA GLN A 37 8.70 -17.02 8.44
C GLN A 37 7.22 -16.88 8.01
N GLU A 38 6.92 -17.28 6.77
CA GLU A 38 5.59 -17.21 6.17
C GLU A 38 4.63 -18.30 6.71
N THR A 39 3.34 -17.99 6.73
CA THR A 39 2.28 -18.95 7.06
C THR A 39 2.07 -19.95 5.93
N LEU A 40 1.78 -21.22 6.24
CA LEU A 40 1.40 -22.20 5.21
C LEU A 40 0.07 -21.83 4.54
N HIS A 41 0.03 -21.88 3.21
CA HIS A 41 -1.13 -21.55 2.39
C HIS A 41 -1.00 -22.18 0.99
N SER A 42 -2.11 -22.25 0.24
CA SER A 42 -2.04 -22.50 -1.20
C SER A 42 -1.88 -21.18 -1.96
N ARG A 43 -1.11 -21.22 -3.05
CA ARG A 43 -0.85 -20.09 -3.93
C ARG A 43 -1.32 -20.42 -5.34
N GLU A 44 -2.13 -19.53 -5.90
CA GLU A 44 -2.58 -19.55 -7.28
C GLU A 44 -2.35 -18.17 -7.90
N TYR A 45 -2.36 -18.07 -9.23
CA TYR A 45 -2.31 -16.77 -9.90
C TYR A 45 -3.20 -16.72 -11.13
N PHE A 46 -3.65 -15.52 -11.45
CA PHE A 46 -4.54 -15.24 -12.58
C PHE A 46 -4.17 -13.91 -13.24
N TYR A 47 -4.58 -13.76 -14.49
CA TYR A 47 -4.73 -12.46 -15.13
C TYR A 47 -6.22 -12.19 -15.29
N VAL A 48 -6.66 -10.97 -14.97
CA VAL A 48 -8.07 -10.55 -15.02
C VAL A 48 -8.21 -9.29 -15.86
N GLY A 49 -9.32 -9.19 -16.58
CA GLY A 49 -9.55 -8.15 -17.57
C GLY A 49 -8.62 -8.28 -18.77
N GLY A 50 -8.26 -7.14 -19.33
CA GLY A 50 -7.52 -7.06 -20.58
C GLY A 50 -8.44 -6.94 -21.79
N GLN A 51 -7.96 -6.21 -22.78
CA GLN A 51 -8.62 -6.01 -24.07
C GLN A 51 -7.62 -6.19 -25.20
N SER A 52 -8.14 -6.56 -26.37
CA SER A 52 -7.35 -6.66 -27.58
C SER A 52 -6.99 -5.26 -28.08
N ALA A 53 -5.71 -5.04 -28.39
CA ALA A 53 -5.21 -3.84 -29.07
C ALA A 53 -4.40 -4.26 -30.31
N SER A 54 -4.47 -3.46 -31.37
CA SER A 54 -3.73 -3.72 -32.60
C SER A 54 -2.28 -3.28 -32.46
N ASP A 55 -1.35 -4.13 -32.90
CA ASP A 55 0.08 -3.87 -33.00
C ASP A 55 0.58 -4.30 -34.40
N PRO A 56 1.69 -3.77 -34.93
CA PRO A 56 2.25 -4.21 -36.21
C PRO A 56 2.51 -5.73 -36.32
N THR A 57 2.69 -6.42 -35.18
CA THR A 57 2.88 -7.87 -35.12
C THR A 57 1.57 -8.67 -35.00
N GLY A 58 0.43 -8.01 -34.79
CA GLY A 58 -0.88 -8.63 -34.62
C GLY A 58 -1.66 -8.06 -33.43
N ASN A 59 -2.71 -8.76 -33.01
CA ASN A 59 -3.50 -8.34 -31.85
C ASN A 59 -2.78 -8.75 -30.55
N ILE A 60 -2.53 -7.78 -29.68
CA ILE A 60 -1.93 -7.94 -28.35
C ILE A 60 -2.97 -7.69 -27.25
N THR A 61 -2.73 -8.19 -26.04
CA THR A 61 -3.58 -7.91 -24.86
C THR A 61 -2.99 -6.80 -24.01
N VAL A 62 -3.82 -5.81 -23.66
CA VAL A 62 -3.46 -4.66 -22.80
C VAL A 62 -4.54 -4.41 -21.73
N GLY A 63 -4.17 -3.77 -20.62
CA GLY A 63 -5.12 -3.35 -19.56
C GLY A 63 -5.50 -4.46 -18.56
N GLN A 64 -4.89 -5.64 -18.66
CA GLN A 64 -5.04 -6.72 -17.69
C GLN A 64 -4.31 -6.42 -16.38
N ILE A 65 -4.78 -7.05 -15.30
CA ILE A 65 -4.08 -7.09 -14.01
C ILE A 65 -3.68 -8.52 -13.66
N TYR A 66 -2.50 -8.67 -13.09
CA TYR A 66 -2.03 -9.88 -12.43
C TYR A 66 -2.60 -9.90 -11.01
N VAL A 67 -3.06 -11.08 -10.61
CA VAL A 67 -3.66 -11.35 -9.30
C VAL A 67 -2.99 -12.59 -8.71
N GLU A 68 -2.37 -12.43 -7.55
CA GLU A 68 -1.88 -13.54 -6.74
C GLU A 68 -2.90 -13.88 -5.66
N LYS A 69 -3.44 -15.10 -5.69
CA LYS A 69 -4.44 -15.58 -4.74
C LYS A 69 -3.78 -16.47 -3.70
N LEU A 70 -3.88 -16.08 -2.43
CA LEU A 70 -3.35 -16.83 -1.29
C LEU A 70 -4.51 -17.37 -0.45
N THR A 71 -4.56 -18.68 -0.24
CA THR A 71 -5.62 -19.34 0.55
C THR A 71 -5.05 -19.95 1.82
N PRO A 72 -5.49 -19.54 3.02
CA PRO A 72 -5.01 -20.14 4.25
C PRO A 72 -5.52 -21.58 4.37
N ILE A 73 -4.78 -22.43 5.09
CA ILE A 73 -5.19 -23.83 5.34
C ILE A 73 -6.58 -23.90 5.99
N LEU A 74 -6.87 -22.97 6.91
CA LEU A 74 -8.16 -22.82 7.55
C LEU A 74 -8.77 -21.47 7.17
N LYS A 75 -9.64 -21.47 6.17
CA LYS A 75 -10.44 -20.30 5.79
C LYS A 75 -11.62 -20.15 6.75
N VAL A 76 -11.49 -19.24 7.72
CA VAL A 76 -12.55 -18.93 8.70
C VAL A 76 -13.21 -17.57 8.48
N ARG A 77 -12.74 -16.80 7.49
CA ARG A 77 -13.29 -15.49 7.13
C ARG A 77 -14.00 -15.57 5.77
N PRO A 78 -15.31 -15.26 5.70
CA PRO A 78 -16.05 -15.32 4.44
C PRO A 78 -15.72 -14.15 3.51
N THR A 79 -15.43 -12.97 4.06
CA THR A 79 -15.07 -11.75 3.33
C THR A 79 -13.56 -11.77 3.03
N PRO A 80 -13.13 -11.86 1.76
CA PRO A 80 -11.71 -11.83 1.41
C PRO A 80 -11.13 -10.41 1.48
N LEU A 81 -9.79 -10.34 1.43
CA LEU A 81 -9.04 -9.10 1.38
C LEU A 81 -8.38 -8.95 0.00
N VAL A 82 -8.53 -7.79 -0.60
CA VAL A 82 -7.91 -7.43 -1.89
C VAL A 82 -6.89 -6.33 -1.63
N PHE A 83 -5.66 -6.51 -2.09
CA PHE A 83 -4.56 -5.59 -1.79
C PHE A 83 -4.09 -4.84 -3.04
N LEU A 84 -3.98 -3.52 -2.92
CA LEU A 84 -3.52 -2.60 -3.96
C LEU A 84 -2.27 -1.85 -3.50
N HIS A 85 -1.14 -2.10 -4.15
CA HIS A 85 0.15 -1.49 -3.80
C HIS A 85 0.23 0.01 -4.16
N GLY A 86 1.25 0.69 -3.62
CA GLY A 86 1.57 2.08 -3.93
C GLY A 86 2.31 2.29 -5.26
N GLY A 87 2.70 3.53 -5.55
CA GLY A 87 3.45 3.86 -6.77
C GLY A 87 4.89 3.37 -6.72
N GLY A 88 5.41 2.87 -7.84
CA GLY A 88 6.80 2.45 -7.97
C GLY A 88 7.16 1.14 -7.27
N ILE A 89 6.19 0.38 -6.76
CA ILE A 89 6.36 -0.95 -6.16
C ILE A 89 5.29 -1.90 -6.69
N SER A 90 5.36 -3.19 -6.34
CA SER A 90 4.39 -4.22 -6.75
C SER A 90 3.67 -4.84 -5.55
N ALA A 91 2.79 -5.81 -5.80
CA ALA A 91 2.09 -6.60 -4.79
C ALA A 91 3.03 -7.29 -3.79
N THR A 92 4.31 -7.44 -4.13
CA THR A 92 5.34 -7.99 -3.22
C THR A 92 5.48 -7.19 -1.92
N THR A 93 5.07 -5.92 -1.88
CA THR A 93 5.07 -5.10 -0.65
C THR A 93 4.21 -5.70 0.48
N TRP A 94 3.26 -6.58 0.15
CA TRP A 94 2.38 -7.22 1.13
C TRP A 94 2.91 -8.54 1.67
N LEU A 95 3.97 -9.09 1.07
CA LEU A 95 4.63 -10.33 1.47
C LEU A 95 5.59 -10.06 2.63
N ASN A 96 6.72 -10.77 2.74
CA ASN A 96 7.72 -10.50 3.77
C ASN A 96 8.29 -9.08 3.65
N THR A 97 8.72 -8.51 4.78
CA THR A 97 9.34 -7.19 4.82
C THR A 97 10.74 -7.23 4.20
N PRO A 98 11.35 -6.08 3.86
CA PRO A 98 12.70 -6.01 3.32
C PRO A 98 13.76 -6.63 4.24
N ASP A 99 13.56 -6.62 5.57
CA ASP A 99 14.41 -7.31 6.55
C ASP A 99 13.96 -8.77 6.85
N ASN A 100 13.11 -9.34 5.99
CA ASN A 100 12.63 -10.73 6.03
C ASN A 100 11.79 -11.10 7.27
N ARG A 101 11.17 -10.13 7.93
CA ARG A 101 10.10 -10.39 8.91
C ARG A 101 8.80 -10.72 8.18
N PRO A 102 7.82 -11.34 8.86
CA PRO A 102 6.51 -11.56 8.27
C PRO A 102 5.83 -10.23 7.97
N GLY A 103 5.24 -10.11 6.79
CA GLY A 103 4.37 -8.98 6.47
C GLY A 103 2.90 -9.30 6.57
N TRP A 104 2.10 -8.48 5.89
CA TRP A 104 0.65 -8.45 6.06
C TRP A 104 -0.03 -9.69 5.48
N ALA A 105 0.50 -10.26 4.39
CA ALA A 105 0.00 -11.51 3.85
C ALA A 105 0.04 -12.62 4.90
N THR A 106 1.18 -12.82 5.56
CA THR A 106 1.29 -13.79 6.65
C THR A 106 0.36 -13.48 7.81
N TYR A 107 0.24 -12.21 8.21
CA TYR A 107 -0.67 -11.83 9.29
C TYR A 107 -2.12 -12.20 8.98
N PHE A 108 -2.65 -11.76 7.84
CA PHE A 108 -4.06 -11.97 7.50
C PHE A 108 -4.39 -13.42 7.13
N LEU A 109 -3.44 -14.18 6.57
CA LEU A 109 -3.58 -15.63 6.40
C LEU A 109 -3.75 -16.33 7.77
N LYS A 110 -2.99 -15.93 8.81
CA LYS A 110 -3.19 -16.46 10.18
C LYS A 110 -4.55 -16.09 10.77
N GLN A 111 -5.10 -14.94 10.38
CA GLN A 111 -6.46 -14.53 10.77
C GLN A 111 -7.57 -15.24 9.96
N GLY A 112 -7.20 -16.10 9.01
CA GLY A 112 -8.11 -16.93 8.22
C GLY A 112 -8.72 -16.25 7.00
N TYR A 113 -8.13 -15.14 6.53
CA TYR A 113 -8.55 -14.45 5.32
C TYR A 113 -7.96 -15.07 4.07
N GLN A 114 -8.78 -15.21 3.04
CA GLN A 114 -8.34 -15.38 1.65
C GLN A 114 -7.85 -14.02 1.14
N LEU A 115 -6.67 -13.99 0.51
CA LEU A 115 -6.05 -12.76 0.01
C LEU A 115 -5.94 -12.77 -1.51
N TYR A 116 -6.11 -11.60 -2.11
CA TYR A 116 -5.86 -11.32 -3.53
C TYR A 116 -4.90 -10.14 -3.62
N LEU A 117 -3.65 -10.39 -4.00
CA LEU A 117 -2.64 -9.35 -4.15
C LEU A 117 -2.56 -8.96 -5.62
N ILE A 118 -2.80 -7.68 -5.92
CA ILE A 118 -2.88 -7.18 -7.29
C ILE A 118 -1.61 -6.43 -7.63
N ASP A 119 -0.98 -6.78 -8.74
CA ASP A 119 -0.10 -5.86 -9.45
C ASP A 119 -1.00 -4.96 -10.33
N ALA A 120 -1.04 -3.67 -10.04
CA ALA A 120 -1.88 -2.73 -10.79
C ALA A 120 -1.47 -2.69 -12.27
N ASN A 121 -2.40 -2.25 -13.13
CA ASN A 121 -2.14 -2.16 -14.57
C ASN A 121 -0.78 -1.49 -14.85
N SER A 122 -0.03 -2.14 -15.73
CA SER A 122 1.29 -1.73 -16.20
C SER A 122 2.41 -1.70 -15.18
N ILE A 123 2.21 -2.36 -14.03
CA ILE A 123 3.20 -2.50 -12.96
C ILE A 123 3.53 -3.98 -12.76
N GLY A 124 4.79 -4.30 -12.46
CA GLY A 124 5.21 -5.65 -12.11
C GLY A 124 4.81 -6.68 -13.18
N ARG A 125 4.08 -7.71 -12.76
CA ARG A 125 3.61 -8.81 -13.62
C ARG A 125 2.42 -8.43 -14.50
N SER A 126 1.83 -7.25 -14.32
CA SER A 126 0.79 -6.64 -15.17
C SER A 126 1.40 -5.75 -16.25
N THR A 127 2.57 -6.13 -16.79
CA THR A 127 3.40 -5.28 -17.66
C THR A 127 2.61 -4.73 -18.85
N ALA A 128 2.86 -3.47 -19.21
CA ALA A 128 2.28 -2.89 -20.41
C ALA A 128 2.83 -3.60 -21.65
N ASN A 129 1.91 -4.05 -22.49
CA ASN A 129 2.24 -4.81 -23.69
C ASN A 129 2.27 -3.96 -24.96
N ASN A 130 1.68 -2.76 -24.92
CA ASN A 130 1.77 -1.79 -26.01
C ASN A 130 2.82 -0.73 -25.64
N ALA A 131 4.05 -0.92 -26.09
CA ALA A 131 5.15 -0.01 -25.78
C ALA A 131 4.99 1.39 -26.41
N ALA A 132 4.27 1.50 -27.54
CA ALA A 132 4.07 2.76 -28.24
C ALA A 132 3.18 3.74 -27.44
N ASP A 133 2.19 3.21 -26.73
CA ASP A 133 1.28 4.00 -25.88
C ASP A 133 1.71 4.02 -24.40
N PHE A 134 2.96 3.63 -24.10
CA PHE A 134 3.41 3.40 -22.73
C PHE A 134 4.60 4.26 -22.31
N THR A 135 4.28 5.43 -21.78
CA THR A 135 5.25 6.29 -21.08
C THR A 135 5.38 5.84 -19.62
N MET A 136 6.54 5.28 -19.28
CA MET A 136 6.93 5.03 -17.89
C MET A 136 7.63 6.24 -17.29
N ALA A 137 7.31 6.55 -16.04
CA ALA A 137 8.22 7.27 -15.17
C ALA A 137 9.32 6.30 -14.70
N VAL A 138 10.56 6.80 -14.64
CA VAL A 138 11.65 6.09 -13.98
C VAL A 138 11.24 5.75 -12.54
N GLY A 139 11.76 4.64 -12.02
CA GLY A 139 11.60 4.31 -10.61
C GLY A 139 12.17 5.39 -9.68
N MET A 140 12.17 5.13 -8.39
CA MET A 140 12.62 6.12 -7.41
C MET A 140 14.12 6.04 -7.17
N SER A 141 14.80 7.19 -7.14
CA SER A 141 16.22 7.24 -6.77
C SER A 141 16.38 6.88 -5.30
N ALA A 142 17.55 6.38 -4.92
CA ALA A 142 17.81 6.03 -3.54
C ALA A 142 17.71 7.25 -2.61
N GLU A 143 18.10 8.44 -3.07
CA GLU A 143 17.97 9.70 -2.31
C GLU A 143 16.50 10.04 -2.05
N PHE A 144 15.65 9.81 -3.04
CA PHE A 144 14.21 10.02 -2.88
C PHE A 144 13.60 9.03 -1.90
N VAL A 145 14.00 7.76 -1.97
CA VAL A 145 13.52 6.71 -1.05
C VAL A 145 13.95 7.01 0.38
N GLU A 146 15.20 7.44 0.60
CA GLU A 146 15.67 7.89 1.92
C GLU A 146 14.89 9.11 2.43
N MET A 147 14.78 10.16 1.59
CA MET A 147 14.14 11.43 1.95
C MET A 147 12.65 11.28 2.22
N GLY A 148 11.95 10.45 1.44
CA GLY A 148 10.50 10.33 1.47
C GLY A 148 10.00 9.22 2.39
N PHE A 149 10.77 8.16 2.62
CA PHE A 149 10.24 6.92 3.20
C PHE A 149 11.08 6.34 4.35
N THR A 150 12.37 6.10 4.14
CA THR A 150 13.16 5.21 5.02
C THR A 150 14.04 5.96 6.03
N ALA A 151 14.45 7.20 5.72
CA ALA A 151 15.32 8.02 6.55
C ALA A 151 14.83 9.47 6.66
N VAL A 152 13.51 9.67 6.66
CA VAL A 152 12.87 11.01 6.63
C VAL A 152 13.38 11.93 7.74
N LYS A 153 13.70 11.36 8.91
CA LYS A 153 14.29 12.09 10.04
C LYS A 153 15.60 12.80 9.70
N GLY A 154 16.47 12.15 8.92
CA GLY A 154 17.77 12.71 8.52
C GLY A 154 17.65 13.84 7.50
N TYR A 155 16.60 13.81 6.67
CA TYR A 155 16.32 14.83 5.66
C TYR A 155 15.50 16.01 6.19
N ASN A 156 14.68 15.78 7.23
CA ASN A 156 13.96 16.82 7.97
C ASN A 156 13.15 17.81 7.09
N THR A 157 12.47 17.30 6.06
CA THR A 157 11.71 18.13 5.11
C THR A 157 10.40 18.67 5.69
N TYR A 158 9.92 18.09 6.78
CA TYR A 158 8.75 18.53 7.56
C TYR A 158 8.97 18.19 9.05
N PRO A 159 8.43 18.97 10.01
CA PRO A 159 8.79 18.79 11.43
C PRO A 159 8.46 17.41 12.01
N GLN A 160 7.37 16.79 11.58
CA GLN A 160 6.95 15.48 12.07
C GLN A 160 7.89 14.34 11.67
N SER A 161 8.73 14.53 10.65
CA SER A 161 9.75 13.55 10.24
C SER A 161 10.68 13.15 11.40
N GLN A 162 10.87 14.03 12.39
CA GLN A 162 11.69 13.78 13.58
C GLN A 162 11.18 12.65 14.48
N LEU A 163 9.91 12.28 14.33
CA LEU A 163 9.27 11.19 15.06
C LEU A 163 9.62 9.81 14.48
N HIS A 164 10.20 9.74 13.27
CA HIS A 164 10.43 8.49 12.56
C HIS A 164 11.46 7.62 13.28
N THR A 165 11.03 6.43 13.70
CA THR A 165 11.85 5.50 14.49
C THR A 165 11.60 4.04 14.16
N GLN A 166 10.59 3.72 13.35
CA GLN A 166 10.15 2.34 13.13
C GLN A 166 10.77 1.68 11.90
N TRP A 167 11.53 2.39 11.06
CA TRP A 167 12.25 1.74 9.96
C TRP A 167 13.26 0.70 10.50
N PRO A 168 13.31 -0.52 9.95
CA PRO A 168 14.32 -1.52 10.27
C PRO A 168 15.69 -1.14 9.68
N GLY A 169 16.73 -1.15 10.53
CA GLY A 169 18.07 -0.69 10.15
C GLY A 169 18.19 0.84 10.17
N THR A 170 19.18 1.37 9.46
CA THR A 170 19.43 2.83 9.39
C THR A 170 18.51 3.56 8.41
N GLY A 171 17.92 2.83 7.46
CA GLY A 171 17.11 3.40 6.39
C GLY A 171 17.91 4.14 5.32
N MET A 172 19.24 4.03 5.32
CA MET A 172 20.13 4.66 4.34
C MET A 172 20.86 3.61 3.49
N ARG A 173 21.32 4.02 2.30
CA ARG A 173 22.15 3.24 1.38
C ARG A 173 23.30 2.54 2.10
N GLY A 174 23.49 1.25 1.78
CA GLY A 174 24.49 0.39 2.41
C GLY A 174 23.98 -0.34 3.66
N ASP A 175 22.79 -0.02 4.16
CA ASP A 175 22.05 -0.89 5.07
C ASP A 175 21.37 -2.02 4.27
N PRO A 176 21.56 -3.31 4.64
CA PRO A 176 20.98 -4.42 3.89
C PRO A 176 19.46 -4.37 3.74
N THR A 177 18.76 -3.76 4.70
CA THR A 177 17.31 -3.61 4.67
C THR A 177 16.89 -2.52 3.69
N PHE A 178 17.60 -1.38 3.69
CA PHE A 178 17.37 -0.33 2.72
C PHE A 178 17.69 -0.81 1.30
N ASP A 179 18.84 -1.45 1.10
CA ASP A 179 19.26 -1.90 -0.23
C ASP A 179 18.28 -2.93 -0.80
N GLN A 180 17.76 -3.84 0.03
CA GLN A 180 16.70 -4.79 -0.36
C GLN A 180 15.39 -4.08 -0.70
N PHE A 181 15.00 -3.04 0.05
CA PHE A 181 13.81 -2.26 -0.25
C PHE A 181 13.96 -1.44 -1.54
N GLN A 182 15.11 -0.80 -1.74
CA GLN A 182 15.43 -0.02 -2.94
C GLN A 182 15.32 -0.87 -4.21
N GLN A 183 15.75 -2.13 -4.15
CA GLN A 183 15.63 -3.07 -5.28
C GLN A 183 14.18 -3.44 -5.63
N SER A 184 13.22 -3.20 -4.73
CA SER A 184 11.80 -3.41 -5.01
C SER A 184 11.17 -2.28 -5.84
N PHE A 185 11.84 -1.14 -5.98
CA PHE A 185 11.33 -0.05 -6.78
C PHE A 185 11.47 -0.33 -8.27
N ILE A 186 10.34 -0.24 -8.97
CA ILE A 186 10.19 -0.50 -10.39
C ILE A 186 9.62 0.74 -11.10
N PRO A 187 9.79 0.86 -12.43
CA PRO A 187 9.15 1.93 -13.18
C PRO A 187 7.62 1.89 -13.01
N TYR A 188 6.99 3.06 -13.08
CA TYR A 188 5.55 3.18 -12.93
C TYR A 188 4.96 4.14 -13.96
N THR A 189 3.69 3.93 -14.32
CA THR A 189 3.05 4.71 -15.39
C THR A 189 2.81 6.17 -14.97
N SER A 190 3.08 7.10 -15.89
CA SER A 190 2.62 8.50 -15.79
C SER A 190 1.25 8.71 -16.43
N SER A 191 0.75 7.72 -17.18
CA SER A 191 -0.56 7.71 -17.83
C SER A 191 -1.66 7.30 -16.84
N TYR A 192 -1.90 8.14 -15.82
CA TYR A 192 -2.89 7.84 -14.77
C TYR A 192 -4.30 7.59 -15.31
N VAL A 193 -4.73 8.30 -16.36
CA VAL A 193 -6.03 8.08 -17.00
C VAL A 193 -6.13 6.65 -17.54
N ALA A 194 -5.14 6.18 -18.29
CA ALA A 194 -5.13 4.82 -18.82
C ALA A 194 -5.09 3.77 -17.69
N GLN A 195 -4.32 4.04 -16.62
CA GLN A 195 -4.27 3.15 -15.46
C GLN A 195 -5.61 3.05 -14.73
N GLU A 196 -6.28 4.18 -14.51
CA GLU A 196 -7.59 4.22 -13.90
C GLU A 196 -8.64 3.50 -14.75
N GLN A 197 -8.64 3.68 -16.08
CA GLN A 197 -9.57 2.96 -16.96
C GLN A 197 -9.33 1.45 -16.95
N ALA A 198 -8.07 1.02 -16.97
CA ALA A 198 -7.73 -0.39 -16.90
C ALA A 198 -8.16 -1.03 -15.57
N ILE A 199 -7.89 -0.39 -14.43
CA ILE A 199 -8.26 -0.95 -13.12
C ILE A 199 -9.78 -0.88 -12.88
N ARG A 200 -10.49 0.11 -13.43
CA ARG A 200 -11.96 0.17 -13.40
C ARG A 200 -12.56 -1.10 -13.99
N ALA A 201 -12.11 -1.48 -15.19
CA ALA A 201 -12.59 -2.69 -15.85
C ALA A 201 -12.10 -3.97 -15.14
N ALA A 202 -10.78 -4.17 -15.04
CA ALA A 202 -10.19 -5.40 -14.56
C ALA A 202 -10.43 -5.63 -13.05
N GLY A 203 -10.41 -4.55 -12.25
CA GLY A 203 -10.64 -4.60 -10.82
C GLY A 203 -12.10 -4.92 -10.48
N CYS A 204 -13.07 -4.32 -11.18
CA CYS A 204 -14.48 -4.67 -10.99
C CYS A 204 -14.81 -6.08 -11.49
N GLU A 205 -14.19 -6.53 -12.59
CA GLU A 205 -14.29 -7.92 -13.04
C GLU A 205 -13.73 -8.90 -11.98
N LEU A 206 -12.55 -8.62 -11.43
CA LEU A 206 -11.98 -9.42 -10.34
C LEU A 206 -12.93 -9.50 -9.15
N LEU A 207 -13.44 -8.37 -8.68
CA LEU A 207 -14.37 -8.32 -7.55
C LEU A 207 -15.66 -9.12 -7.83
N SER A 208 -16.15 -9.10 -9.07
CA SER A 208 -17.28 -9.94 -9.49
C SER A 208 -16.92 -11.44 -9.47
N LEU A 209 -15.76 -11.82 -10.01
CA LEU A 209 -15.28 -13.22 -10.04
C LEU A 209 -14.99 -13.80 -8.66
N ILE A 210 -14.59 -12.96 -7.70
CA ILE A 210 -14.45 -13.35 -6.29
C ILE A 210 -15.80 -13.85 -5.72
N GLY A 211 -16.93 -13.33 -6.22
CA GLY A 211 -18.27 -13.79 -5.83
C GLY A 211 -18.68 -13.42 -4.40
N ALA A 212 -17.97 -12.49 -3.77
CA ALA A 212 -18.26 -11.98 -2.44
C ALA A 212 -17.83 -10.51 -2.31
N LYS A 213 -18.47 -9.77 -1.41
CA LYS A 213 -17.96 -8.45 -1.01
C LYS A 213 -16.55 -8.61 -0.43
N SER A 214 -15.68 -7.65 -0.70
CA SER A 214 -14.27 -7.68 -0.30
C SER A 214 -13.89 -6.41 0.46
N TYR A 215 -12.99 -6.51 1.44
CA TYR A 215 -12.29 -5.33 1.94
C TYR A 215 -11.10 -5.06 1.03
N VAL A 216 -11.03 -3.85 0.50
CA VAL A 216 -9.91 -3.41 -0.35
C VAL A 216 -8.94 -2.65 0.54
N ILE A 217 -7.72 -3.18 0.67
CA ILE A 217 -6.62 -2.58 1.44
C ILE A 217 -5.63 -1.98 0.45
N SER A 218 -5.42 -0.68 0.54
CA SER A 218 -4.60 0.08 -0.38
C SER A 218 -3.49 0.82 0.33
N HIS A 219 -2.37 1.04 -0.35
CA HIS A 219 -1.30 1.91 0.11
C HIS A 219 -1.03 3.03 -0.90
N SER A 220 -0.86 4.27 -0.44
CA SER A 220 -0.40 5.38 -1.28
C SER A 220 -1.22 5.53 -2.56
N LEU A 221 -0.58 5.49 -3.75
CA LEU A 221 -1.24 5.55 -5.06
C LEU A 221 -2.37 4.53 -5.23
N GLY A 222 -2.28 3.36 -4.61
CA GLY A 222 -3.31 2.33 -4.65
C GLY A 222 -4.67 2.82 -4.14
N SER A 223 -4.69 3.83 -3.25
CA SER A 223 -5.94 4.39 -2.72
C SER A 223 -6.79 5.03 -3.82
N LYS A 224 -6.14 5.61 -4.84
CA LYS A 224 -6.83 6.21 -5.99
C LYS A 224 -7.49 5.15 -6.86
N LEU A 225 -6.81 4.01 -7.05
CA LEU A 225 -7.35 2.87 -7.79
C LEU A 225 -8.57 2.28 -7.08
N ALA A 226 -8.53 2.18 -5.75
CA ALA A 226 -9.68 1.74 -4.96
C ALA A 226 -10.87 2.71 -5.07
N LEU A 227 -10.64 4.02 -5.17
CA LEU A 227 -11.72 5.01 -5.31
C LEU A 227 -12.45 4.92 -6.66
N VAL A 228 -11.72 4.73 -7.78
CA VAL A 228 -12.38 4.52 -9.09
C VAL A 228 -13.16 3.20 -9.12
N MET A 229 -12.66 2.15 -8.47
CA MET A 229 -13.40 0.89 -8.32
C MET A 229 -14.64 1.06 -7.42
N ALA A 230 -14.52 1.81 -6.32
CA ALA A 230 -15.64 2.10 -5.43
C ALA A 230 -16.72 2.96 -6.12
N ASN A 231 -16.35 3.77 -7.10
CA ASN A 231 -17.33 4.46 -7.94
C ASN A 231 -18.08 3.49 -8.86
N ASP A 232 -17.37 2.60 -9.54
CA ASP A 232 -17.96 1.79 -10.62
C ASP A 232 -18.68 0.53 -10.14
N CYS A 233 -18.17 -0.08 -9.07
CA CYS A 233 -18.71 -1.32 -8.54
C CYS A 233 -18.79 -1.34 -7.00
N PRO A 234 -19.42 -0.31 -6.37
CA PRO A 234 -19.55 -0.22 -4.91
C PRO A 234 -20.22 -1.44 -4.28
N GLN A 235 -21.07 -2.15 -5.02
CA GLN A 235 -21.77 -3.35 -4.56
C GLN A 235 -20.83 -4.49 -4.13
N TYR A 236 -19.58 -4.51 -4.62
CA TYR A 236 -18.59 -5.53 -4.24
C TYR A 236 -17.68 -5.10 -3.08
N PHE A 237 -17.82 -3.87 -2.56
CA PHE A 237 -17.03 -3.41 -1.43
C PHE A 237 -17.72 -3.76 -0.11
N ALA A 238 -16.97 -4.38 0.80
CA ALA A 238 -17.27 -4.42 2.23
C ALA A 238 -16.69 -3.18 2.96
N GLY A 239 -15.62 -2.60 2.40
CA GLY A 239 -14.99 -1.39 2.88
C GLY A 239 -13.70 -1.08 2.14
N ASN A 240 -13.29 0.18 2.16
CA ASN A 240 -12.09 0.71 1.53
C ASN A 240 -11.12 1.22 2.61
N ILE A 241 -10.00 0.53 2.77
CA ILE A 241 -9.02 0.73 3.85
C ILE A 241 -7.73 1.26 3.23
N ASN A 242 -7.32 2.46 3.60
CA ASN A 242 -6.24 3.17 2.91
C ASN A 242 -5.13 3.53 3.88
N LEU A 243 -3.97 2.91 3.70
CA LEU A 243 -2.75 3.28 4.39
C LEU A 243 -2.15 4.47 3.64
N GLU A 244 -2.04 5.60 4.32
CA GLU A 244 -1.31 6.76 3.79
C GLU A 244 -1.81 7.14 2.38
N PRO A 245 -3.11 7.43 2.19
CA PRO A 245 -3.70 7.64 0.88
C PRO A 245 -3.03 8.80 0.14
N SER A 246 -2.50 8.57 -1.05
CA SER A 246 -1.89 9.65 -1.86
C SER A 246 -2.93 10.47 -2.63
N THR A 247 -4.20 10.29 -2.33
CA THR A 247 -5.30 10.96 -3.01
C THR A 247 -5.60 12.26 -2.28
N ILE A 248 -5.16 13.37 -2.86
CA ILE A 248 -5.42 14.71 -2.34
C ILE A 248 -6.45 15.36 -3.28
N PRO A 249 -7.55 15.92 -2.76
CA PRO A 249 -8.58 16.48 -3.62
C PRO A 249 -8.05 17.64 -4.47
N PHE A 250 -8.21 17.56 -5.80
CA PHE A 250 -7.81 18.58 -6.79
C PHE A 250 -6.33 19.01 -6.84
N TRP A 251 -5.48 18.42 -6.02
CA TRP A 251 -4.12 18.90 -5.79
C TRP A 251 -3.12 17.76 -5.62
N ALA A 252 -1.84 18.07 -5.77
CA ALA A 252 -0.73 17.22 -5.40
C ALA A 252 0.37 18.09 -4.79
N TYR A 253 0.65 17.90 -3.49
CA TYR A 253 1.70 18.66 -2.81
C TYR A 253 3.10 18.28 -3.32
N GLY A 254 4.00 19.25 -3.30
CA GLY A 254 5.43 18.97 -3.34
C GLY A 254 5.94 18.53 -1.97
N TYR A 255 7.24 18.22 -1.90
CA TYR A 255 7.91 17.97 -0.62
C TYR A 255 8.05 19.24 0.23
N GLY A 256 8.22 20.40 -0.41
CA GLY A 256 8.20 21.71 0.21
C GLY A 256 6.78 22.27 0.35
N LEU A 257 6.64 23.60 0.43
CA LEU A 257 5.35 24.28 0.31
C LEU A 257 4.87 24.31 -1.15
N GLY A 258 3.56 24.39 -1.34
CA GLY A 258 2.91 24.41 -2.64
C GLY A 258 2.76 23.03 -3.28
N GLY A 259 2.50 23.04 -4.58
CA GLY A 259 2.20 21.84 -5.34
C GLY A 259 1.72 22.16 -6.74
N ARG A 260 0.92 21.26 -7.30
CA ARG A 260 0.29 21.43 -8.60
C ARG A 260 -1.14 20.92 -8.60
N THR A 261 -1.93 21.39 -9.55
CA THR A 261 -3.24 20.81 -9.84
C THR A 261 -3.09 19.35 -10.24
N ALA A 262 -3.98 18.51 -9.71
CA ALA A 262 -4.06 17.08 -10.00
C ALA A 262 -5.50 16.63 -9.73
N ASN A 263 -5.85 15.38 -10.09
CA ASN A 263 -7.16 14.81 -9.77
C ASN A 263 -8.34 15.73 -10.21
N PRO A 264 -8.45 16.06 -11.51
CA PRO A 264 -9.44 17.00 -12.03
C PRO A 264 -10.89 16.67 -11.65
N TRP A 265 -11.20 15.41 -11.33
CA TRP A 265 -12.52 14.97 -10.86
C TRP A 265 -12.61 14.89 -9.32
N GLY A 266 -11.92 15.79 -8.62
CA GLY A 266 -11.82 15.79 -7.17
C GLY A 266 -10.81 14.78 -6.67
N LEU A 267 -11.15 13.49 -6.73
CA LEU A 267 -10.33 12.41 -6.16
C LEU A 267 -9.55 11.61 -7.21
N THR A 268 -9.92 11.74 -8.49
CA THR A 268 -9.47 10.84 -9.58
C THR A 268 -9.05 11.63 -10.81
N ASN A 269 -8.32 10.98 -11.73
CA ASN A 269 -8.01 11.54 -13.05
C ASN A 269 -9.12 11.31 -14.08
N THR A 270 -9.97 10.32 -13.83
CA THR A 270 -11.12 9.94 -14.65
C THR A 270 -12.44 10.31 -13.99
N PHE A 271 -13.50 10.37 -14.79
CA PHE A 271 -14.87 10.68 -14.35
C PHE A 271 -15.27 9.89 -13.11
N VAL A 272 -16.04 10.51 -12.21
CA VAL A 272 -16.76 9.87 -11.10
C VAL A 272 -18.17 10.44 -11.03
N ASP A 273 -19.12 9.66 -10.53
CA ASP A 273 -20.54 9.99 -10.55
C ASP A 273 -20.88 11.07 -9.51
N TYR A 274 -20.86 12.33 -9.95
CA TYR A 274 -21.30 13.48 -9.16
C TYR A 274 -22.83 13.62 -9.15
N GLU A 275 -23.36 14.16 -8.05
CA GLU A 275 -24.74 14.60 -7.93
C GLU A 275 -24.82 16.01 -7.32
N PRO A 276 -25.34 17.02 -8.04
CA PRO A 276 -25.76 16.99 -9.45
C PRO A 276 -24.65 16.59 -10.44
N ALA A 277 -25.03 16.02 -11.58
CA ALA A 277 -24.08 15.50 -12.58
C ALA A 277 -23.10 16.58 -13.08
N VAL A 278 -21.84 16.20 -13.28
CA VAL A 278 -20.77 17.00 -13.88
C VAL A 278 -20.46 16.39 -15.25
N ALA A 279 -20.57 17.15 -16.34
CA ALA A 279 -20.26 16.66 -17.68
C ALA A 279 -18.76 16.78 -17.99
N ASP A 280 -18.11 17.84 -17.49
CA ASP A 280 -16.68 18.09 -17.69
C ASP A 280 -16.00 18.53 -16.38
N ALA A 281 -14.79 18.03 -16.12
CA ALA A 281 -14.04 18.40 -14.93
C ALA A 281 -13.75 19.90 -14.80
N ALA A 282 -13.71 20.64 -15.91
CA ALA A 282 -13.57 22.10 -15.92
C ALA A 282 -14.71 22.81 -15.19
N GLU A 283 -15.92 22.22 -15.12
CA GLU A 283 -17.02 22.77 -14.31
C GLU A 283 -16.68 22.84 -12.82
N LEU A 284 -15.82 21.94 -12.35
CA LEU A 284 -15.38 21.93 -10.95
C LEU A 284 -14.31 22.98 -10.71
N ALA A 285 -13.49 23.32 -11.71
CA ALA A 285 -12.31 24.17 -11.55
C ALA A 285 -12.62 25.55 -10.94
N ASP A 286 -13.67 26.22 -11.43
CA ASP A 286 -14.10 27.53 -10.91
C ASP A 286 -14.75 27.46 -9.52
N GLN A 287 -15.14 26.24 -9.12
CA GLN A 287 -15.76 25.92 -7.85
C GLN A 287 -14.75 25.37 -6.83
N ILE A 288 -13.45 25.44 -7.08
CA ILE A 288 -12.45 25.05 -6.08
C ILE A 288 -12.10 26.24 -5.19
N GLU A 289 -11.97 26.00 -3.89
CA GLU A 289 -11.40 26.92 -2.91
C GLU A 289 -10.23 26.27 -2.17
N SER A 290 -9.27 27.10 -1.76
CA SER A 290 -8.19 26.72 -0.83
C SER A 290 -8.59 27.11 0.59
N VAL A 291 -8.49 26.19 1.53
CA VAL A 291 -8.93 26.36 2.92
C VAL A 291 -7.81 26.00 3.88
N GLY A 292 -7.59 26.87 4.87
CA GLY A 292 -6.48 26.74 5.83
C GLY A 292 -5.22 27.47 5.38
N GLU A 293 -4.29 27.64 6.32
CA GLU A 293 -2.97 28.22 6.08
C GLU A 293 -1.96 27.10 5.79
N GLU A 294 -1.20 27.22 4.71
CA GLU A 294 -0.20 26.21 4.36
C GLU A 294 1.08 26.39 5.17
N THR A 295 1.44 25.35 5.92
CA THR A 295 2.70 25.24 6.65
C THR A 295 3.31 23.86 6.43
N LEU A 296 4.58 23.68 6.78
CA LEU A 296 5.22 22.35 6.71
C LEU A 296 4.63 21.35 7.71
N THR A 297 3.96 21.81 8.78
CA THR A 297 3.29 20.93 9.75
C THR A 297 1.86 20.59 9.35
N HIS A 298 1.22 21.45 8.56
CA HIS A 298 -0.19 21.35 8.21
C HIS A 298 -0.45 22.05 6.88
N ARG A 299 -0.88 21.29 5.86
CA ARG A 299 -1.17 21.82 4.52
C ARG A 299 -2.59 22.37 4.45
N ASN A 300 -2.77 23.42 3.66
CA ASN A 300 -4.10 23.91 3.25
C ASN A 300 -4.78 22.89 2.34
N CYS A 301 -6.10 22.76 2.38
CA CYS A 301 -6.84 21.84 1.52
C CYS A 301 -7.50 22.53 0.33
N TYR A 302 -7.55 21.84 -0.80
CA TYR A 302 -8.32 22.25 -1.98
C TYR A 302 -9.62 21.45 -2.01
N ARG A 303 -10.77 22.13 -2.08
CA ARG A 303 -12.09 21.48 -2.02
C ARG A 303 -13.14 22.27 -2.81
N GLN A 304 -14.35 21.73 -2.93
CA GLN A 304 -15.45 22.44 -3.58
C GLN A 304 -15.93 23.61 -2.71
N LYS A 305 -16.34 24.73 -3.32
CA LYS A 305 -17.14 25.78 -2.69
C LYS A 305 -18.53 25.23 -2.38
N GLU A 306 -19.15 25.71 -1.31
CA GLU A 306 -20.51 25.32 -0.96
C GLU A 306 -21.57 26.06 -1.81
N PRO A 307 -22.68 25.39 -2.21
CA PRO A 307 -23.01 24.00 -1.92
C PRO A 307 -22.21 23.00 -2.79
N ALA A 308 -21.53 22.06 -2.14
CA ALA A 308 -20.70 21.06 -2.83
C ALA A 308 -21.52 19.93 -3.45
N ARG A 309 -21.17 19.54 -4.68
CA ARG A 309 -21.73 18.35 -5.35
C ARG A 309 -21.29 17.09 -4.58
N LYS A 310 -22.16 16.09 -4.54
CA LYS A 310 -21.98 14.83 -3.81
C LYS A 310 -21.41 13.73 -4.72
N LEU A 311 -20.84 12.70 -4.14
CA LEU A 311 -20.31 11.51 -4.83
C LEU A 311 -20.99 10.25 -4.29
N PRO A 312 -22.29 10.04 -4.55
CA PRO A 312 -23.10 9.02 -3.87
C PRO A 312 -22.53 7.60 -3.96
N LYS A 313 -21.92 7.20 -5.09
CA LYS A 313 -21.35 5.85 -5.24
C LYS A 313 -20.12 5.65 -4.36
N ILE A 314 -19.15 6.57 -4.42
CA ILE A 314 -17.96 6.54 -3.54
C ILE A 314 -18.38 6.63 -2.07
N SER A 315 -19.29 7.54 -1.74
CA SER A 315 -19.81 7.77 -0.38
C SER A 315 -20.60 6.59 0.18
N SER A 316 -21.09 5.68 -0.66
CA SER A 316 -21.79 4.47 -0.23
C SER A 316 -20.87 3.38 0.35
N VAL A 317 -19.56 3.48 0.12
CA VAL A 317 -18.56 2.52 0.59
C VAL A 317 -17.95 3.00 1.92
N PRO A 318 -17.94 2.18 2.99
CA PRO A 318 -17.23 2.52 4.22
C PRO A 318 -15.75 2.80 3.94
N TYR A 319 -15.25 3.94 4.40
CA TYR A 319 -13.89 4.40 4.12
C TYR A 319 -13.12 4.61 5.43
N VAL A 320 -11.88 4.14 5.49
CA VAL A 320 -10.95 4.49 6.56
C VAL A 320 -9.57 4.83 5.99
N ALA A 321 -8.97 5.92 6.48
CA ALA A 321 -7.56 6.21 6.29
C ALA A 321 -6.76 5.91 7.57
N LEU A 322 -5.56 5.38 7.42
CA LEU A 322 -4.59 5.18 8.50
C LEU A 322 -3.33 5.99 8.19
N THR A 323 -2.87 6.78 9.18
CA THR A 323 -1.71 7.66 9.01
C THR A 323 -0.75 7.53 10.19
N GLY A 324 0.53 7.32 9.90
CA GLY A 324 1.64 7.34 10.84
C GLY A 324 2.05 8.77 11.19
N GLU A 325 2.36 9.01 12.46
CA GLU A 325 2.66 10.36 12.95
C GLU A 325 3.97 10.95 12.38
N ALA A 326 4.88 10.11 11.88
CA ALA A 326 6.14 10.55 11.29
C ALA A 326 6.09 10.66 9.76
N SER A 327 4.99 10.26 9.14
CA SER A 327 4.81 10.38 7.70
C SER A 327 4.47 11.80 7.27
N VAL A 328 4.84 12.19 6.06
CA VAL A 328 4.43 13.46 5.44
C VAL A 328 2.91 13.57 5.33
N HIS A 329 2.21 12.44 5.20
CA HIS A 329 0.76 12.38 5.10
C HIS A 329 0.04 12.97 6.30
N ILE A 330 0.63 12.95 7.50
CA ILE A 330 0.01 13.57 8.68
C ILE A 330 -0.24 15.07 8.47
N THR A 331 0.51 15.70 7.55
CA THR A 331 0.37 17.11 7.21
C THR A 331 -0.83 17.40 6.30
N TYR A 332 -1.38 16.43 5.58
CA TYR A 332 -2.41 16.67 4.56
C TYR A 332 -3.54 15.63 4.45
N ASP A 333 -3.47 14.46 5.09
CA ASP A 333 -4.52 13.43 5.00
C ASP A 333 -5.89 13.92 5.52
N HIS A 334 -5.90 14.94 6.38
CA HIS A 334 -7.14 15.60 6.77
C HIS A 334 -7.93 16.15 5.56
N CYS A 335 -7.25 16.54 4.47
CA CYS A 335 -7.90 17.06 3.27
C CYS A 335 -8.78 16.03 2.55
N ILE A 336 -8.31 14.78 2.40
CA ILE A 336 -9.17 13.73 1.82
C ILE A 336 -10.32 13.38 2.76
N ILE A 337 -10.07 13.33 4.06
CA ILE A 337 -11.12 13.05 5.05
C ILE A 337 -12.22 14.11 5.02
N ASP A 338 -11.86 15.38 4.99
CA ASP A 338 -12.82 16.47 4.97
C ASP A 338 -13.54 16.58 3.62
N TYR A 339 -12.85 16.30 2.51
CA TYR A 339 -13.50 16.23 1.20
C TYR A 339 -14.49 15.06 1.09
N LEU A 340 -14.14 13.88 1.59
CA LEU A 340 -15.03 12.73 1.61
C LEU A 340 -16.29 13.01 2.46
N LYS A 341 -16.18 13.75 3.57
CA LYS A 341 -17.35 14.26 4.31
C LYS A 341 -18.15 15.25 3.46
N GLN A 342 -17.47 16.21 2.81
CA GLN A 342 -18.11 17.23 1.98
C GLN A 342 -18.97 16.60 0.86
N VAL A 343 -18.48 15.55 0.21
CA VAL A 343 -19.18 14.84 -0.88
C VAL A 343 -20.20 13.80 -0.39
N GLY A 344 -20.54 13.81 0.91
CA GLY A 344 -21.64 13.04 1.50
C GLY A 344 -21.26 11.69 2.10
N GLY A 345 -19.96 11.40 2.24
CA GLY A 345 -19.46 10.20 2.90
C GLY A 345 -19.33 10.35 4.42
N ASN A 346 -19.02 9.25 5.09
CA ASN A 346 -18.70 9.22 6.52
C ASN A 346 -17.35 8.51 6.77
N PRO A 347 -16.23 9.11 6.32
CA PRO A 347 -14.91 8.49 6.44
C PRO A 347 -14.42 8.48 7.90
N GLU A 348 -13.74 7.40 8.28
CA GLU A 348 -12.95 7.33 9.52
C GLU A 348 -11.49 7.70 9.23
N TRP A 349 -10.84 8.38 10.18
CA TRP A 349 -9.40 8.65 10.13
C TRP A 349 -8.74 8.14 11.41
N ILE A 350 -7.87 7.15 11.25
CA ILE A 350 -7.11 6.58 12.36
C ILE A 350 -5.68 7.12 12.27
N LYS A 351 -5.33 8.02 13.19
CA LYS A 351 -3.95 8.41 13.41
C LYS A 351 -3.31 7.39 14.33
N LEU A 352 -2.27 6.71 13.87
CA LEU A 352 -1.62 5.66 14.66
C LEU A 352 -1.08 6.18 16.00
N GLY A 353 -0.58 7.43 16.01
CA GLY A 353 -0.10 8.09 17.23
C GLY A 353 -1.17 8.24 18.31
N ASP A 354 -2.45 8.44 17.95
CA ASP A 354 -3.58 8.54 18.89
C ASP A 354 -3.87 7.19 19.57
N LEU A 355 -3.46 6.08 18.95
CA LEU A 355 -3.52 4.73 19.50
C LEU A 355 -2.21 4.33 20.23
N ASN A 356 -1.30 5.28 20.45
CA ASN A 356 0.04 5.06 21.01
C ASN A 356 0.94 4.14 20.16
N ILE A 357 0.62 3.99 18.86
CA ILE A 357 1.45 3.32 17.86
C ILE A 357 2.31 4.40 17.20
N LYS A 358 3.56 4.51 17.64
CA LYS A 358 4.41 5.69 17.43
C LYS A 358 5.58 5.47 16.50
N GLY A 359 5.97 6.56 15.84
CA GLY A 359 7.17 6.67 15.02
C GLY A 359 7.11 6.03 13.64
N ASN A 360 5.90 5.78 13.15
CA ASN A 360 5.66 5.20 11.84
C ASN A 360 5.67 6.23 10.71
N GLY A 361 6.34 5.88 9.61
CA GLY A 361 6.37 6.66 8.37
C GLY A 361 5.43 6.10 7.29
N HIS A 362 5.67 6.49 6.04
CA HIS A 362 4.80 6.18 4.90
C HIS A 362 4.63 4.69 4.62
N PHE A 363 5.65 3.87 4.90
CA PHE A 363 5.65 2.42 4.68
C PHE A 363 5.45 1.65 5.99
N GLY A 364 4.55 2.11 6.86
CA GLY A 364 4.29 1.48 8.16
C GLY A 364 4.04 -0.03 8.11
N HIS A 365 3.49 -0.55 7.01
CA HIS A 365 3.30 -1.99 6.79
C HIS A 365 4.59 -2.80 6.56
N LEU A 366 5.73 -2.13 6.36
CA LEU A 366 7.08 -2.73 6.28
C LEU A 366 7.93 -2.45 7.52
N GLU A 367 7.51 -1.54 8.39
CA GLU A 367 8.28 -1.10 9.55
C GLU A 367 8.27 -2.14 10.70
N LYS A 368 9.09 -1.90 11.73
CA LYS A 368 9.36 -2.85 12.83
C LYS A 368 8.09 -3.34 13.53
N ASN A 369 7.11 -2.46 13.72
CA ASN A 369 5.81 -2.73 14.33
C ASN A 369 4.68 -2.93 13.31
N ASN A 370 4.98 -3.33 12.06
CA ASN A 370 3.98 -3.50 11.00
C ASN A 370 2.78 -4.39 11.38
N LEU A 371 2.98 -5.42 12.20
CA LEU A 371 1.91 -6.33 12.63
C LEU A 371 0.98 -5.71 13.68
N GLU A 372 1.44 -4.69 14.41
CA GLU A 372 0.59 -3.88 15.28
C GLU A 372 -0.37 -3.04 14.45
N ILE A 373 0.11 -2.46 13.34
CA ILE A 373 -0.72 -1.71 12.38
C ILE A 373 -1.69 -2.66 11.65
N ALA A 374 -1.25 -3.85 11.25
CA ALA A 374 -2.13 -4.87 10.69
C ALA A 374 -3.27 -5.24 11.66
N ALA A 375 -3.00 -5.26 12.97
CA ALA A 375 -4.01 -5.49 14.00
C ALA A 375 -5.02 -4.34 14.10
N VAL A 376 -4.61 -3.08 13.89
CA VAL A 376 -5.54 -1.94 13.80
C VAL A 376 -6.50 -2.10 12.62
N VAL A 377 -5.97 -2.43 11.44
CA VAL A 377 -6.80 -2.71 10.25
C VAL A 377 -7.76 -3.87 10.51
N HIS A 378 -7.27 -4.96 11.10
CA HIS A 378 -8.12 -6.09 11.45
C HIS A 378 -9.19 -5.72 12.49
N GLY A 379 -8.85 -4.90 13.48
CA GLY A 379 -9.80 -4.37 14.46
C GLY A 379 -10.93 -3.56 13.81
N TRP A 380 -10.59 -2.69 12.85
CA TRP A 380 -11.57 -1.95 12.06
C TRP A 380 -12.48 -2.91 11.26
N ILE A 381 -11.91 -3.91 10.58
CA ILE A 381 -12.69 -4.93 9.86
C ILE A 381 -13.68 -5.64 10.79
N LYS A 382 -13.23 -6.08 11.97
CA LYS A 382 -14.09 -6.74 12.96
C LYS A 382 -15.24 -5.84 13.43
N LYS A 383 -14.96 -4.55 13.67
CA LYS A 383 -15.98 -3.55 14.02
C LYS A 383 -17.05 -3.45 12.92
N GLN A 384 -16.63 -3.38 11.65
CA GLN A 384 -17.56 -3.33 10.51
C GLN A 384 -18.40 -4.61 10.35
N GLN A 385 -17.85 -5.76 10.73
CA GLN A 385 -18.58 -7.04 10.73
C GLN A 385 -19.52 -7.21 11.94
N GLY A 386 -19.53 -6.27 12.89
CA GLY A 386 -20.30 -6.39 14.13
C GLY A 386 -19.73 -7.43 15.10
N TRP A 387 -18.46 -7.83 14.94
CA TRP A 387 -17.78 -8.77 15.83
C TRP A 387 -17.25 -8.01 17.05
N TRP A 388 -18.15 -7.64 17.94
CA TRP A 388 -17.78 -7.14 19.26
C TRP A 388 -17.35 -8.34 20.13
N LEU A 389 -16.20 -8.20 20.77
CA LEU A 389 -15.84 -8.96 21.98
C LEU A 389 -16.40 -8.24 23.19
#